data_AF-A0A4P9XXA3-F1
#
_entry.id   AF-A0A4P9XXA3-F1
#
_cell.length_a   1.000
_cell.length_b   1.000
_cell.length_c   1.000
_cell.angle_alpha   90.00
_cell.angle_beta   90.00
_cell.angle_gamma   90.00
#
_symmetry.space_group_name_H-M   'P 1'
#
loop_
_entity.id
_entity.type
_entity.pdbx_description
1 polymer ?
#
loop_
_entity_poly.entity_id
_entity_poly.type
_entity_poly.pdbx_seq_one_letter_code
_entity_poly.pdbx_strand_id
1 'polypeptide(L)'
;MAKCGERAFRGTASAGVLRERAINPVTAMVVVGTGALALLAAWPFIINARNYPRQVRQTLRQALLKERHQERPDLAIELYRKAWQQAEEVGMDLAGAPATGILIALGALLEKQGQQRAAVDAYEEAFAAILHARAKNTMEPDDDTMPKPHALSAEHTAWNTLSDGQRQRLLGLGQKLGDLCAELGEDERAERYYVWSVMQVVAAGRQLKAQKQSTPTAQDDLPLPHWASGADFAACLDALARFYTSRNRHVHAIPVLRLALRHLPQDDCHASMVLCHLADAYVAIGDLAQARAQVDRGLQIARSGRLGACQDARGALLFNRALVLEVGARTQSHGEYAVY
;
A
#
# COMPACT_ATOMS: atom_id res chain seq x y z
N MET A 1 -89.66 -6.29 16.31
CA MET A 1 -89.90 -6.52 17.74
C MET A 1 -88.58 -6.33 18.48
N ALA A 2 -88.38 -5.17 19.09
CA ALA A 2 -88.43 -4.94 20.56
C ALA A 2 -87.11 -5.34 21.25
N LYS A 3 -86.20 -4.38 21.50
CA LYS A 3 -86.04 -3.51 22.68
C LYS A 3 -85.32 -4.16 23.87
N CYS A 4 -84.17 -3.56 24.19
CA CYS A 4 -83.79 -2.97 25.49
C CYS A 4 -83.51 -3.88 26.71
N GLY A 5 -82.41 -3.57 27.42
CA GLY A 5 -82.22 -3.98 28.82
C GLY A 5 -80.78 -3.91 29.33
N GLU A 6 -80.33 -2.71 29.72
CA GLU A 6 -79.18 -2.49 30.61
C GLU A 6 -79.31 -3.24 31.95
N ARG A 7 -78.18 -3.68 32.51
CA ARG A 7 -77.88 -3.55 33.96
C ARG A 7 -76.38 -3.57 34.20
N ALA A 8 -75.89 -2.47 34.77
CA ALA A 8 -74.55 -2.31 35.31
C ALA A 8 -74.38 -3.03 36.65
N PHE A 9 -73.20 -3.61 36.90
CA PHE A 9 -72.66 -3.76 38.25
C PHE A 9 -71.12 -3.62 38.22
N ARG A 10 -70.61 -2.79 39.13
CA ARG A 10 -69.22 -2.39 39.34
C ARG A 10 -68.30 -3.56 39.74
N GLY A 11 -67.02 -3.49 39.38
CA GLY A 11 -65.98 -4.32 40.00
C GLY A 11 -64.57 -4.15 39.44
N THR A 12 -63.85 -3.17 40.01
CA THR A 12 -62.38 -3.10 40.18
C THR A 12 -61.45 -3.18 38.96
N ALA A 13 -60.79 -2.05 38.69
CA ALA A 13 -59.54 -1.94 37.96
C ALA A 13 -58.47 -2.84 38.60
N SER A 14 -58.05 -3.89 37.89
CA SER A 14 -56.80 -4.59 38.21
C SER A 14 -55.67 -3.78 37.60
N ALA A 15 -54.97 -3.02 38.45
CA ALA A 15 -53.69 -2.42 38.13
C ALA A 15 -52.73 -3.54 37.67
N GLY A 16 -52.49 -3.63 36.36
CA GLY A 16 -51.42 -4.43 35.80
C GLY A 16 -50.09 -3.84 36.26
N VAL A 17 -49.53 -4.45 37.31
CA VAL A 17 -48.19 -4.18 37.82
C VAL A 17 -47.21 -4.32 36.66
N LEU A 18 -46.70 -3.18 36.17
CA LEU A 18 -45.49 -3.13 35.36
C LEU A 18 -44.36 -3.64 36.24
N ARG A 19 -44.05 -4.92 36.09
CA ARG A 19 -42.91 -5.57 36.75
C ARG A 19 -41.65 -4.95 36.15
N GLU A 20 -41.09 -3.95 36.82
CA GLU A 20 -39.72 -3.48 36.59
C GLU A 20 -38.80 -4.70 36.70
N ARG A 21 -38.41 -5.25 35.55
CA ARG A 21 -37.32 -6.21 35.49
C ARG A 21 -36.05 -5.40 35.73
N ALA A 22 -35.59 -5.40 36.98
CA ALA A 22 -34.29 -4.88 37.35
C ALA A 22 -33.25 -5.49 36.40
N ILE A 23 -32.68 -4.66 35.53
CA ILE A 23 -31.64 -5.07 34.59
C ILE A 23 -30.42 -5.37 35.45
N ASN A 24 -29.99 -6.63 35.46
CA ASN A 24 -28.84 -7.08 36.24
C ASN A 24 -27.62 -6.22 35.82
N PRO A 25 -26.83 -5.63 36.74
CA PRO A 25 -25.73 -4.73 36.37
C PRO A 25 -24.72 -5.37 35.41
N VAL A 26 -24.58 -6.69 35.46
CA VAL A 26 -23.76 -7.48 34.53
C VAL A 26 -24.32 -7.42 33.09
N THR A 27 -25.63 -7.59 32.91
CA THR A 27 -26.26 -7.46 31.58
C THR A 27 -26.18 -6.04 31.02
N ALA A 28 -26.26 -5.02 31.89
CA ALA A 28 -26.06 -3.63 31.46
C ALA A 28 -24.61 -3.38 30.99
N MET A 29 -23.60 -3.90 31.69
CA MET A 29 -22.19 -3.80 31.28
C MET A 29 -21.90 -4.52 29.95
N VAL A 30 -22.48 -5.70 29.73
CA VAL A 30 -22.29 -6.44 28.48
C VAL A 30 -22.93 -5.70 27.29
N VAL A 31 -24.13 -5.14 27.45
CA VAL A 31 -24.80 -4.36 26.39
C VAL A 31 -24.06 -3.06 26.09
N VAL A 32 -23.58 -2.34 27.11
CA VAL A 32 -22.79 -1.11 26.93
C VAL A 32 -21.42 -1.43 26.32
N GLY A 33 -20.77 -2.51 26.76
CA GLY A 33 -19.48 -2.96 26.25
C GLY A 33 -19.53 -3.37 24.78
N THR A 34 -20.54 -4.16 24.39
CA THR A 34 -20.77 -4.56 23.00
C THR A 34 -21.18 -3.39 22.11
N GLY A 35 -21.99 -2.45 22.62
CA GLY A 35 -22.32 -1.20 21.93
C GLY A 35 -21.10 -0.30 21.69
N ALA A 36 -20.22 -0.15 22.69
CA ALA A 36 -18.98 0.60 22.57
C ALA A 36 -18.00 -0.06 21.59
N LEU A 37 -17.88 -1.39 21.62
CA LEU A 37 -17.06 -2.13 20.65
C LEU A 37 -17.60 -2.00 19.22
N ALA A 38 -18.92 -2.07 19.05
CA ALA A 38 -19.56 -1.90 17.74
C ALA A 38 -19.39 -0.47 17.20
N LEU A 39 -19.45 0.54 18.07
CA LEU A 39 -19.20 1.93 17.70
C LEU A 39 -17.73 2.18 17.37
N LEU A 40 -16.79 1.59 18.11
CA LEU A 40 -15.35 1.67 17.81
C LEU A 40 -15.01 0.95 16.51
N ALA A 41 -15.60 -0.22 16.25
CA ALA A 41 -15.45 -0.94 14.98
C ALA A 41 -16.09 -0.18 13.80
N ALA A 42 -17.19 0.54 14.04
CA ALA A 42 -17.86 1.38 13.04
C ALA A 42 -17.20 2.77 12.87
N TRP A 43 -16.39 3.22 13.82
CA TRP A 43 -15.74 4.54 13.82
C TRP A 43 -14.94 4.85 12.56
N PRO A 44 -14.05 3.97 12.05
CA PRO A 44 -13.37 4.20 10.77
C PRO A 44 -14.36 4.29 9.60
N PHE A 45 -15.47 3.56 9.64
CA PHE A 45 -16.54 3.62 8.62
C PHE A 45 -17.35 4.92 8.67
N ILE A 46 -17.62 5.45 9.87
CA ILE A 46 -18.38 6.69 10.09
C ILE A 46 -17.56 7.92 9.70
N ILE A 47 -16.25 7.93 10.00
CA ILE A 47 -15.34 9.00 9.60
C ILE A 47 -15.12 9.00 8.09
N ASN A 48 -14.93 7.82 7.45
CA ASN A 48 -14.85 7.75 5.99
C ASN A 48 -16.19 8.08 5.30
N ALA A 49 -17.33 7.70 5.89
CA ALA A 49 -18.64 7.94 5.28
C ALA A 49 -19.00 9.43 5.19
N ARG A 50 -18.53 10.31 6.10
CA ARG A 50 -18.82 11.75 6.02
C ARG A 50 -18.23 12.42 4.78
N ASN A 51 -17.15 11.88 4.24
CA ASN A 51 -16.45 12.46 3.09
C ASN A 51 -17.12 12.14 1.74
N TYR A 52 -18.02 11.16 1.68
CA TYR A 52 -18.72 10.81 0.45
C TYR A 52 -20.12 11.46 0.39
N PRO A 53 -20.52 12.03 -0.76
CA PRO A 53 -21.91 12.41 -1.02
C PRO A 53 -22.88 11.25 -0.82
N ARG A 54 -24.15 11.54 -0.53
CA ARG A 54 -25.15 10.50 -0.19
C ARG A 54 -25.31 9.43 -1.29
N GLN A 55 -25.26 9.84 -2.56
CA GLN A 55 -25.42 8.95 -3.71
C GLN A 55 -24.25 7.96 -3.81
N VAL A 56 -23.01 8.47 -3.89
CA VAL A 56 -21.78 7.65 -3.93
C VAL A 56 -21.70 6.70 -2.73
N ARG A 57 -22.02 7.19 -1.53
CA ARG A 57 -21.95 6.41 -0.29
C ARG A 57 -22.90 5.20 -0.30
N GLN A 58 -24.10 5.34 -0.86
CA GLN A 58 -25.06 4.23 -0.93
C GLN A 58 -24.56 3.13 -1.85
N THR A 59 -24.10 3.49 -3.05
CA THR A 59 -23.55 2.56 -4.03
C THR A 59 -22.30 1.86 -3.50
N LEU A 60 -21.38 2.61 -2.88
CA LEU A 60 -20.13 2.08 -2.32
C LEU A 60 -20.39 1.09 -1.17
N ARG A 61 -21.37 1.36 -0.30
CA ARG A 61 -21.77 0.41 0.76
C ARG A 61 -22.29 -0.90 0.20
N GLN A 62 -23.07 -0.86 -0.89
CA GLN A 62 -23.55 -2.06 -1.55
C GLN A 62 -22.39 -2.84 -2.17
N ALA A 63 -21.44 -2.16 -2.81
CA ALA A 63 -20.24 -2.77 -3.36
C ALA A 63 -19.43 -3.53 -2.29
N LEU A 64 -19.12 -2.86 -1.18
CA LEU A 64 -18.37 -3.43 -0.06
C LEU A 64 -19.09 -4.61 0.60
N LEU A 65 -20.42 -4.53 0.74
CA LEU A 65 -21.20 -5.62 1.29
C LEU A 65 -21.15 -6.85 0.38
N LYS A 66 -21.23 -6.64 -0.94
CA LYS A 66 -21.14 -7.71 -1.93
C LYS A 66 -19.75 -8.32 -2.04
N GLU A 67 -18.69 -7.51 -1.92
CA GLU A 67 -17.32 -8.01 -1.80
C GLU A 67 -17.16 -8.90 -0.56
N ARG A 68 -17.61 -8.43 0.61
CA ARG A 68 -17.44 -9.15 1.88
C ARG A 68 -18.13 -10.51 1.87
N HIS A 69 -19.31 -10.61 1.30
CA HIS A 69 -20.08 -11.85 1.28
C HIS A 69 -19.63 -12.82 0.17
N GLN A 70 -18.72 -12.42 -0.74
CA GLN A 70 -18.22 -13.22 -1.87
C GLN A 70 -19.32 -13.84 -2.76
N GLU A 71 -20.55 -13.36 -2.66
CA GLU A 71 -21.70 -13.96 -3.35
C GLU A 71 -21.64 -13.71 -4.86
N ARG A 72 -21.20 -12.52 -5.28
CA ARG A 72 -21.14 -12.06 -6.68
C ARG A 72 -20.06 -10.98 -6.86
N PRO A 73 -18.81 -11.36 -7.16
CA PRO A 73 -17.74 -10.38 -7.35
C PRO A 73 -17.96 -9.47 -8.56
N ASP A 74 -18.57 -9.98 -9.63
CA ASP A 74 -18.86 -9.20 -10.84
C ASP A 74 -19.79 -8.02 -10.56
N LEU A 75 -20.83 -8.26 -9.76
CA LEU A 75 -21.76 -7.21 -9.35
C LEU A 75 -21.07 -6.16 -8.47
N ALA A 76 -20.11 -6.56 -7.62
CA ALA A 76 -19.35 -5.62 -6.82
C ALA A 76 -18.48 -4.71 -7.72
N ILE A 77 -17.85 -5.26 -8.77
CA ILE A 77 -17.08 -4.50 -9.77
C ILE A 77 -17.96 -3.45 -10.45
N GLU A 78 -19.15 -3.83 -10.91
CA GLU A 78 -20.10 -2.90 -11.52
C GLU A 78 -20.51 -1.77 -10.55
N LEU A 79 -20.76 -2.11 -9.29
CA LEU A 79 -21.11 -1.13 -8.26
C LEU A 79 -19.94 -0.17 -7.95
N TYR A 80 -18.69 -0.65 -7.94
CA TYR A 80 -17.52 0.21 -7.79
C TYR A 80 -17.36 1.19 -8.96
N ARG A 81 -17.49 0.71 -10.21
CA ARG A 81 -17.46 1.57 -11.40
C ARG A 81 -18.56 2.63 -11.37
N LYS A 82 -19.77 2.23 -10.97
CA LYS A 82 -20.90 3.15 -10.79
C LYS A 82 -20.64 4.17 -9.69
N ALA A 83 -20.03 3.77 -8.58
CA ALA A 83 -19.67 4.68 -7.49
C ALA A 83 -18.63 5.72 -7.94
N TRP A 84 -17.67 5.32 -8.79
CA TRP A 84 -16.70 6.22 -9.40
C TRP A 84 -17.37 7.23 -10.34
N GLN A 85 -18.20 6.77 -11.29
CA GLN A 85 -18.96 7.65 -12.19
C GLN A 85 -19.82 8.67 -11.41
N GLN A 86 -20.49 8.22 -10.34
CA GLN A 86 -21.26 9.12 -9.48
C GLN A 86 -20.38 10.14 -8.76
N ALA A 87 -19.12 9.81 -8.44
CA ALA A 87 -18.20 10.78 -7.86
C ALA A 87 -17.82 11.87 -8.87
N GLU A 88 -17.66 11.51 -10.15
CA GLU A 88 -17.42 12.47 -11.23
C GLU A 88 -18.64 13.37 -11.48
N GLU A 89 -19.85 12.80 -11.58
CA GLU A 89 -21.10 13.52 -11.82
C GLU A 89 -21.41 14.55 -10.73
N VAL A 90 -21.14 14.21 -9.47
CA VAL A 90 -21.37 15.09 -8.32
C VAL A 90 -20.27 16.16 -8.20
N GLY A 91 -19.23 16.11 -9.04
CA GLY A 91 -18.12 17.06 -9.00
C GLY A 91 -17.25 16.90 -7.76
N MET A 92 -17.09 15.66 -7.27
CA MET A 92 -16.20 15.36 -6.15
C MET A 92 -14.74 15.65 -6.54
N ASP A 93 -13.91 16.03 -5.58
CA ASP A 93 -12.46 16.09 -5.79
C ASP A 93 -11.91 14.69 -6.12
N LEU A 94 -11.68 14.44 -7.41
CA LEU A 94 -11.22 13.16 -7.95
C LEU A 94 -9.79 12.81 -7.50
N ALA A 95 -8.99 13.81 -7.12
CA ALA A 95 -7.65 13.62 -6.57
C ALA A 95 -7.65 13.41 -5.05
N GLY A 96 -8.79 13.65 -4.43
CA GLY A 96 -9.01 13.48 -3.00
C GLY A 96 -8.82 12.03 -2.56
N ALA A 97 -8.52 11.82 -1.28
CA ALA A 97 -8.46 10.49 -0.66
C ALA A 97 -9.72 9.63 -0.88
N PRO A 98 -10.95 10.20 -0.80
CA PRO A 98 -12.14 9.38 -0.95
C PRO A 98 -12.32 8.88 -2.40
N ALA A 99 -12.15 9.74 -3.39
CA ALA A 99 -12.42 9.38 -4.78
C ALA A 99 -11.42 8.31 -5.28
N THR A 100 -10.11 8.55 -5.15
CA THR A 100 -9.13 7.52 -5.57
C THR A 100 -9.15 6.27 -4.70
N GLY A 101 -9.65 6.36 -3.47
CA GLY A 101 -9.92 5.19 -2.63
C GLY A 101 -10.94 4.23 -3.25
N ILE A 102 -11.91 4.71 -4.03
CA ILE A 102 -12.86 3.88 -4.78
C ILE A 102 -12.12 3.06 -5.84
N LEU A 103 -11.26 3.71 -6.64
CA LEU A 103 -10.48 3.06 -7.69
C LEU A 103 -9.44 2.08 -7.13
N ILE A 104 -8.79 2.42 -6.01
CA ILE A 104 -7.85 1.51 -5.33
C ILE A 104 -8.58 0.25 -4.84
N ALA A 105 -9.79 0.40 -4.29
CA ALA A 105 -10.60 -0.74 -3.86
C ALA A 105 -11.08 -1.57 -5.05
N LEU A 106 -11.47 -0.93 -6.16
CA LEU A 106 -11.81 -1.60 -7.41
C LEU A 106 -10.61 -2.41 -7.96
N GLY A 107 -9.43 -1.81 -8.05
CA GLY A 107 -8.20 -2.49 -8.47
C GLY A 107 -7.90 -3.71 -7.61
N ALA A 108 -7.98 -3.56 -6.28
CA ALA A 108 -7.72 -4.66 -5.35
C ALA A 108 -8.72 -5.80 -5.49
N LEU A 109 -9.99 -5.50 -5.79
CA LEU A 109 -11.00 -6.51 -6.07
C LEU A 109 -10.70 -7.24 -7.39
N LEU A 110 -10.29 -6.51 -8.44
CA LEU A 110 -9.93 -7.08 -9.74
C LEU A 110 -8.71 -8.00 -9.64
N GLU A 111 -7.71 -7.63 -8.84
CA GLU A 111 -6.58 -8.50 -8.53
C GLU A 111 -7.00 -9.82 -7.87
N LYS A 112 -7.89 -9.76 -6.87
CA LYS A 112 -8.42 -10.97 -6.22
C LYS A 112 -9.14 -11.90 -7.19
N GLN A 113 -9.71 -11.36 -8.27
CA GLN A 113 -10.37 -12.13 -9.32
C GLN A 113 -9.41 -12.61 -10.42
N GLY A 114 -8.11 -12.32 -10.32
CA GLY A 114 -7.11 -12.64 -11.34
C GLY A 114 -7.20 -11.75 -12.59
N GLN A 115 -8.00 -10.68 -12.58
CA GLN A 115 -8.14 -9.75 -13.70
C GLN A 115 -7.05 -8.67 -13.64
N GLN A 116 -5.78 -9.08 -13.75
CA GLN A 116 -4.61 -8.20 -13.61
C GLN A 116 -4.64 -6.99 -14.54
N ARG A 117 -5.00 -7.16 -15.82
CA ARG A 117 -5.08 -6.05 -16.79
C ARG A 117 -6.10 -4.99 -16.39
N ALA A 118 -7.30 -5.42 -16.01
CA ALA A 118 -8.34 -4.50 -15.55
C ALA A 118 -7.94 -3.81 -14.24
N ALA A 119 -7.18 -4.50 -13.37
CA ALA A 119 -6.64 -3.89 -12.16
C ALA A 119 -5.62 -2.79 -12.49
N VAL A 120 -4.72 -3.03 -13.45
CA VAL A 120 -3.79 -1.99 -13.95
C VAL A 120 -4.56 -0.77 -14.42
N ASP A 121 -5.59 -0.93 -15.25
CA ASP A 121 -6.40 0.18 -15.76
C ASP A 121 -7.00 1.01 -14.61
N ALA A 122 -7.56 0.35 -13.59
CA ALA A 122 -8.14 1.03 -12.43
C ALA A 122 -7.10 1.78 -11.59
N TYR A 123 -5.91 1.21 -11.40
CA TYR A 123 -4.82 1.86 -10.69
C TYR A 123 -4.19 3.01 -11.48
N GLU A 124 -4.08 2.89 -12.81
CA GLU A 124 -3.64 3.96 -13.69
C GLU A 124 -4.63 5.13 -13.68
N GLU A 125 -5.93 4.85 -13.67
CA GLU A 125 -6.97 5.88 -13.53
C GLU A 125 -6.83 6.62 -12.19
N ALA A 126 -6.56 5.90 -11.09
CA ALA A 126 -6.31 6.52 -9.78
C ALA A 126 -5.03 7.35 -9.76
N PHE A 127 -3.97 6.86 -10.39
CA PHE A 127 -2.69 7.53 -10.52
C PHE A 127 -2.83 8.83 -11.33
N ALA A 128 -3.49 8.74 -12.48
CA ALA A 128 -3.80 9.86 -13.37
C ALA A 128 -4.69 10.89 -12.68
N ALA A 129 -5.71 10.48 -11.93
CA ALA A 129 -6.61 11.39 -11.21
C ALA A 129 -5.84 12.28 -10.21
N ILE A 130 -4.82 11.74 -9.52
CA ILE A 130 -4.01 12.51 -8.57
C ILE A 130 -3.01 13.41 -9.32
N LEU A 131 -2.38 12.93 -10.39
CA LEU A 131 -1.43 13.74 -11.17
C LEU A 131 -2.11 14.89 -11.93
N HIS A 132 -3.28 14.64 -12.52
CA HIS A 132 -4.01 15.59 -13.36
C HIS A 132 -5.05 16.43 -12.60
N ALA A 133 -5.16 16.25 -11.29
CA ALA A 133 -6.03 16.96 -10.35
C ALA A 133 -6.18 18.48 -10.57
N ARG A 134 -5.17 19.13 -11.15
CA ARG A 134 -5.14 20.59 -11.35
C ARG A 134 -5.31 21.03 -12.81
N ALA A 135 -5.23 20.14 -13.79
CA ALA A 135 -5.39 20.52 -15.20
C ALA A 135 -6.81 21.05 -15.50
N LYS A 136 -7.83 20.56 -14.80
CA LYS A 136 -9.24 21.00 -14.96
C LYS A 136 -9.57 22.38 -14.35
N ASN A 137 -8.70 22.96 -13.52
CA ASN A 137 -8.97 24.27 -12.89
C ASN A 137 -8.28 25.46 -13.59
N THR A 138 -7.62 25.25 -14.73
CA THR A 138 -6.82 26.32 -15.36
C THR A 138 -6.93 26.44 -16.88
N MET A 139 -7.83 25.75 -17.58
CA MET A 139 -7.99 25.98 -19.02
C MET A 139 -9.45 25.82 -19.45
N GLU A 140 -9.97 26.85 -20.14
CA GLU A 140 -11.12 26.76 -21.03
C GLU A 140 -10.90 25.65 -22.08
N PRO A 141 -11.98 25.07 -22.62
CA PRO A 141 -11.90 23.97 -23.57
C PRO A 141 -11.48 24.53 -24.93
N ASP A 142 -10.26 24.22 -25.36
CA ASP A 142 -9.90 24.37 -26.76
C ASP A 142 -9.13 23.14 -27.25
N ASP A 143 -9.67 22.61 -28.34
CA ASP A 143 -9.15 21.66 -29.32
C ASP A 143 -8.87 20.19 -28.93
N ASP A 144 -9.37 19.33 -29.81
CA ASP A 144 -9.40 17.87 -29.77
C ASP A 144 -7.99 17.26 -29.82
N THR A 145 -7.38 16.96 -28.67
CA THR A 145 -6.34 15.92 -28.62
C THR A 145 -6.25 15.26 -27.25
N MET A 146 -6.68 13.99 -27.17
CA MET A 146 -6.42 13.12 -26.02
C MET A 146 -4.90 13.02 -25.79
N PRO A 147 -4.37 13.40 -24.60
CA PRO A 147 -2.94 13.28 -24.35
C PRO A 147 -2.59 11.80 -24.15
N LYS A 148 -1.82 11.26 -25.09
CA LYS A 148 -1.19 9.95 -24.99
C LYS A 148 -0.18 9.92 -23.82
N PRO A 149 0.11 8.75 -23.22
CA PRO A 149 0.92 8.60 -22.00
C PRO A 149 2.44 8.77 -22.23
N HIS A 150 2.84 9.87 -22.87
CA HIS A 150 4.23 10.28 -23.05
C HIS A 150 4.39 11.74 -22.66
N ALA A 151 4.31 12.00 -21.36
CA ALA A 151 4.68 13.31 -20.80
C ALA A 151 5.16 13.21 -19.34
N LEU A 152 6.10 12.30 -19.05
CA LEU A 152 6.83 12.23 -17.78
C LEU A 152 7.57 13.55 -17.41
N SER A 153 7.72 14.48 -18.37
CA SER A 153 8.29 15.82 -18.13
C SER A 153 7.26 16.86 -17.66
N ALA A 154 5.98 16.73 -18.00
CA ALA A 154 4.90 17.61 -17.53
C ALA A 154 4.51 17.31 -16.06
N GLU A 155 4.91 16.15 -15.55
CA GLU A 155 4.60 15.66 -14.20
C GLU A 155 5.32 16.41 -13.06
N HIS A 156 6.50 17.00 -13.32
CA HIS A 156 7.30 17.67 -12.29
C HIS A 156 6.61 18.93 -11.73
N THR A 157 5.82 19.64 -12.53
CA THR A 157 5.11 20.86 -12.11
C THR A 157 3.89 20.51 -11.26
N ALA A 158 3.18 19.43 -11.59
CA ALA A 158 2.05 18.93 -10.82
C ALA A 158 2.50 18.40 -9.45
N TRP A 159 3.58 17.60 -9.42
CA TRP A 159 4.12 16.98 -8.21
C TRP A 159 4.36 17.97 -7.05
N ASN A 160 4.96 19.12 -7.34
CA ASN A 160 5.29 20.11 -6.31
C ASN A 160 4.04 20.76 -5.68
N THR A 161 2.89 20.70 -6.35
CA THR A 161 1.62 21.26 -5.87
C THR A 161 0.78 20.27 -5.07
N LEU A 162 1.17 18.99 -5.05
CA LEU A 162 0.46 17.94 -4.33
C LEU A 162 0.69 18.04 -2.83
N SER A 163 -0.37 17.74 -2.06
CA SER A 163 -0.27 17.52 -0.62
C SER A 163 0.57 16.28 -0.30
N ASP A 164 1.11 16.22 0.91
CA ASP A 164 1.92 15.09 1.38
C ASP A 164 1.20 13.74 1.25
N GLY A 165 -0.08 13.71 1.63
CA GLY A 165 -0.91 12.51 1.51
C GLY A 165 -1.23 12.12 0.06
N GLN A 166 -1.19 13.06 -0.89
CA GLN A 166 -1.28 12.74 -2.33
C GLN A 166 0.04 12.17 -2.85
N ARG A 167 1.18 12.74 -2.44
CA ARG A 167 2.51 12.24 -2.80
C ARG A 167 2.72 10.81 -2.33
N GLN A 168 2.43 10.54 -1.05
CA GLN A 168 2.54 9.19 -0.48
C GLN A 168 1.67 8.17 -1.24
N ARG A 169 0.41 8.53 -1.55
CA ARG A 169 -0.49 7.65 -2.32
C ARG A 169 0.02 7.39 -3.73
N LEU A 170 0.53 8.41 -4.42
CA LEU A 170 1.11 8.23 -5.76
C LEU A 170 2.33 7.30 -5.74
N LEU A 171 3.19 7.39 -4.72
CA LEU A 171 4.32 6.47 -4.59
C LEU A 171 3.86 5.04 -4.40
N GLY A 172 2.88 4.81 -3.52
CA GLY A 172 2.28 3.49 -3.33
C GLY A 172 1.63 2.94 -4.60
N LEU A 173 0.88 3.78 -5.33
CA LEU A 173 0.29 3.42 -6.62
C LEU A 173 1.37 3.09 -7.68
N GLY A 174 2.44 3.88 -7.76
CA GLY A 174 3.56 3.61 -8.66
C GLY A 174 4.22 2.27 -8.36
N GLN A 175 4.54 1.98 -7.09
CA GLN A 175 5.09 0.68 -6.70
C GLN A 175 4.14 -0.47 -7.06
N LYS A 176 2.83 -0.30 -6.81
CA LYS A 176 1.81 -1.30 -7.12
C LYS A 176 1.63 -1.55 -8.62
N LEU A 177 1.64 -0.49 -9.43
CA LEU A 177 1.63 -0.58 -10.90
C LEU A 177 2.90 -1.27 -11.41
N GLY A 178 4.04 -1.02 -10.78
CA GLY A 178 5.30 -1.74 -11.01
C GLY A 178 5.12 -3.25 -10.83
N ASP A 179 4.57 -3.67 -9.68
CA ASP A 179 4.32 -5.09 -9.37
C ASP A 179 3.42 -5.75 -10.42
N LEU A 180 2.28 -5.14 -10.73
CA LEU A 180 1.31 -5.69 -11.68
C LEU A 180 1.86 -5.75 -13.11
N CYS A 181 2.58 -4.71 -13.56
CA CYS A 181 3.22 -4.74 -14.87
C CYS A 181 4.29 -5.84 -14.94
N ALA A 182 5.05 -6.07 -13.86
CA ALA A 182 6.06 -7.11 -13.79
C ALA A 182 5.45 -8.52 -13.84
N GLU A 183 4.29 -8.72 -13.21
CA GLU A 183 3.52 -9.97 -13.26
C GLU A 183 2.95 -10.25 -14.66
N LEU A 184 2.54 -9.20 -15.38
CA LEU A 184 2.07 -9.29 -16.77
C LEU A 184 3.19 -9.49 -17.81
N GLY A 185 4.46 -9.43 -17.38
CA GLY A 185 5.62 -9.51 -18.27
C GLY A 185 5.93 -8.20 -19.02
N GLU A 186 5.33 -7.09 -18.60
CA GLU A 186 5.53 -5.76 -19.19
C GLU A 186 6.71 -5.04 -18.51
N ASP A 187 7.89 -5.64 -18.60
CA ASP A 187 9.09 -5.24 -17.84
C ASP A 187 9.46 -3.76 -18.03
N GLU A 188 9.36 -3.20 -19.23
CA GLU A 188 9.64 -1.78 -19.47
C GLU A 188 8.66 -0.85 -18.75
N ARG A 189 7.37 -1.22 -18.67
CA ARG A 189 6.37 -0.45 -17.91
C ARG A 189 6.63 -0.60 -16.41
N ALA A 190 6.91 -1.82 -15.96
CA ALA A 190 7.22 -2.09 -14.56
C ALA A 190 8.43 -1.26 -14.07
N GLU A 191 9.54 -1.33 -14.80
CA GLU A 191 10.77 -0.59 -14.49
C GLU A 191 10.50 0.93 -14.41
N ARG A 192 9.72 1.47 -15.36
CA ARG A 192 9.36 2.90 -15.36
C ARG A 192 8.64 3.30 -14.07
N TYR A 193 7.68 2.52 -13.60
CA TYR A 193 6.94 2.84 -12.37
C TYR A 193 7.79 2.75 -11.10
N TYR A 194 8.63 1.71 -10.98
CA TYR A 194 9.55 1.57 -9.86
C TYR A 194 10.59 2.69 -9.84
N VAL A 195 11.19 3.00 -11.00
CA VAL A 195 12.17 4.09 -11.12
C VAL A 195 11.51 5.43 -10.84
N TRP A 196 10.33 5.70 -11.39
CA TRP A 196 9.60 6.95 -11.16
C TRP A 196 9.39 7.19 -9.67
N SER A 197 8.85 6.21 -8.94
CA SER A 197 8.56 6.34 -7.51
C SER A 197 9.81 6.58 -6.66
N VAL A 198 10.91 5.86 -6.93
CA VAL A 198 12.21 6.12 -6.29
C VAL A 198 12.73 7.51 -6.63
N MET A 199 12.67 7.91 -7.91
CA MET A 199 13.18 9.20 -8.37
C MET A 199 12.44 10.39 -7.75
N GLN A 200 11.13 10.29 -7.50
CA GLN A 200 10.39 11.39 -6.86
C GLN A 200 10.92 11.69 -5.45
N VAL A 201 11.22 10.65 -4.65
CA VAL A 201 11.78 10.83 -3.30
C VAL A 201 13.22 11.36 -3.38
N VAL A 202 14.03 10.84 -4.31
CA VAL A 202 15.41 11.31 -4.54
C VAL A 202 15.45 12.77 -4.96
N ALA A 203 14.57 13.17 -5.89
CA ALA A 203 14.47 14.54 -6.37
C ALA A 203 14.08 15.50 -5.23
N ALA A 204 13.08 15.15 -4.43
CA ALA A 204 12.69 15.93 -3.25
C ALA A 204 13.85 16.07 -2.24
N GLY A 205 14.59 14.98 -1.98
CA GLY A 205 15.74 15.03 -1.08
C GLY A 205 16.89 15.90 -1.60
N ARG A 206 17.15 15.87 -2.92
CA ARG A 206 18.13 16.76 -3.55
C ARG A 206 17.72 18.22 -3.46
N GLN A 207 16.45 18.54 -3.65
CA GLN A 207 15.93 19.90 -3.47
C GLN A 207 16.12 20.38 -2.03
N LEU A 208 15.86 19.53 -1.03
CA LEU A 208 16.10 19.86 0.38
C LEU A 208 17.59 20.09 0.68
N LYS A 209 18.49 19.26 0.11
CA LYS A 209 19.95 19.43 0.23
C LYS A 209 20.41 20.74 -0.42
N ALA A 210 19.84 21.11 -1.56
CA ALA A 210 20.16 22.36 -2.26
C ALA A 210 19.66 23.61 -1.50
N GLN A 211 18.49 23.54 -0.86
CA GLN A 211 17.94 24.63 -0.05
C GLN A 211 18.71 24.82 1.26
N LYS A 212 19.15 23.72 1.88
CA LYS A 212 20.01 23.73 3.07
C LYS A 212 21.49 23.83 2.67
N GLN A 213 21.91 24.94 2.06
CA GLN A 213 23.34 25.25 1.99
C GLN A 213 23.88 25.29 3.43
N SER A 214 24.98 24.58 3.71
CA SER A 214 25.75 24.53 4.97
C SER A 214 25.26 23.62 6.11
N THR A 215 25.74 22.38 6.11
CA THR A 215 26.74 21.90 7.08
C THR A 215 27.27 20.54 6.61
N PRO A 216 28.59 20.34 6.48
CA PRO A 216 29.16 19.05 6.12
C PRO A 216 29.15 18.16 7.36
N THR A 217 27.99 17.65 7.75
CA THR A 217 27.97 16.54 8.68
C THR A 217 28.39 15.30 7.90
N ALA A 218 29.43 14.63 8.39
CA ALA A 218 30.08 13.50 7.76
C ALA A 218 29.16 12.28 7.71
N GLN A 219 28.27 12.24 6.73
CA GLN A 219 27.69 11.07 6.08
C GLN A 219 26.92 11.62 4.87
N ASP A 220 27.19 11.12 3.66
CA ASP A 220 26.55 11.57 2.42
C ASP A 220 25.11 11.03 2.31
N ASP A 221 24.31 11.34 3.33
CA ASP A 221 22.94 10.87 3.50
C ASP A 221 22.00 11.84 2.78
N LEU A 222 21.14 11.28 1.93
CA LEU A 222 20.10 12.04 1.25
C LEU A 222 19.05 12.46 2.30
N PRO A 223 18.86 13.76 2.58
CA PRO A 223 17.83 14.18 3.51
C PRO A 223 16.46 13.84 2.92
N LEU A 224 15.63 13.14 3.70
CA LEU A 224 14.29 12.78 3.26
C LEU A 224 13.29 13.90 3.57
N PRO A 225 12.30 14.13 2.70
CA PRO A 225 11.20 15.03 3.01
C PRO A 225 10.35 14.48 4.16
N HIS A 226 9.71 15.36 4.93
CA HIS A 226 8.91 15.00 6.09
C HIS A 226 7.73 14.06 5.77
N TRP A 227 7.27 14.06 4.52
CA TRP A 227 6.23 13.15 4.04
C TRP A 227 6.75 11.75 3.65
N ALA A 228 8.06 11.55 3.53
CA ALA A 228 8.66 10.24 3.23
C ALA A 228 9.42 9.69 4.43
N SER A 229 9.02 8.52 4.93
CA SER A 229 9.81 7.85 5.95
C SER A 229 11.00 7.11 5.33
N GLY A 230 12.07 6.93 6.10
CA GLY A 230 13.23 6.14 5.66
C GLY A 230 12.86 4.69 5.37
N ALA A 231 11.96 4.10 6.16
CA ALA A 231 11.48 2.75 5.96
C ALA A 231 10.67 2.59 4.67
N ASP A 232 9.76 3.52 4.36
CA ASP A 232 8.96 3.48 3.13
C ASP A 232 9.84 3.68 1.90
N PHE A 233 10.82 4.60 1.97
CA PHE A 233 11.75 4.81 0.87
C PHE A 233 12.66 3.61 0.65
N ALA A 234 13.16 2.99 1.73
CA ALA A 234 13.92 1.75 1.66
C ALA A 234 13.09 0.61 1.05
N ALA A 235 11.79 0.53 1.35
CA ALA A 235 10.90 -0.49 0.77
C ALA A 235 10.73 -0.29 -0.74
N CYS A 236 10.60 0.95 -1.20
CA CYS A 236 10.55 1.28 -2.63
C CYS A 236 11.86 0.90 -3.36
N LEU A 237 13.00 1.13 -2.71
CA LEU A 237 14.31 0.74 -3.24
C LEU A 237 14.46 -0.78 -3.27
N ASP A 238 14.04 -1.48 -2.21
CA ASP A 238 14.07 -2.95 -2.15
C ASP A 238 13.20 -3.58 -3.25
N ALA A 239 11.99 -3.05 -3.48
CA ALA A 239 11.12 -3.48 -4.57
C ALA A 239 11.78 -3.30 -5.96
N LEU A 240 12.36 -2.12 -6.23
CA LEU A 240 13.11 -1.88 -7.48
C LEU A 240 14.31 -2.84 -7.62
N ALA A 241 15.02 -3.08 -6.53
CA ALA A 241 16.14 -4.01 -6.55
C ALA A 241 15.71 -5.45 -6.81
N ARG A 242 14.60 -5.91 -6.19
CA ARG A 242 14.00 -7.22 -6.43
C ARG A 242 13.53 -7.38 -7.87
N PHE A 243 12.97 -6.32 -8.45
CA PHE A 243 12.68 -6.28 -9.88
C PHE A 243 13.96 -6.54 -10.70
N TYR A 244 15.06 -5.81 -10.44
CA TYR A 244 16.32 -6.05 -11.14
C TYR A 244 16.92 -7.44 -10.91
N THR A 245 16.93 -7.97 -9.69
CA THR A 245 17.49 -9.30 -9.41
C THR A 245 16.69 -10.40 -10.11
N SER A 246 15.35 -10.29 -10.14
CA SER A 246 14.50 -11.26 -10.84
C SER A 246 14.71 -11.29 -12.36
N ARG A 247 15.32 -10.24 -12.94
CA ARG A 247 15.69 -10.14 -14.37
C ARG A 247 17.18 -10.36 -14.61
N ASN A 248 17.89 -10.97 -13.64
CA ASN A 248 19.34 -11.19 -13.65
C ASN A 248 20.19 -9.92 -13.78
N ARG A 249 19.64 -8.74 -13.49
CA ARG A 249 20.35 -7.44 -13.55
C ARG A 249 21.00 -7.10 -12.19
N HIS A 250 21.75 -8.04 -11.61
CA HIS A 250 22.31 -7.93 -10.26
C HIS A 250 23.23 -6.71 -10.06
N VAL A 251 23.97 -6.31 -11.10
CA VAL A 251 24.84 -5.13 -11.08
C VAL A 251 24.05 -3.83 -10.83
N HIS A 252 22.79 -3.77 -11.28
CA HIS A 252 21.91 -2.63 -11.03
C HIS A 252 21.26 -2.70 -9.65
N ALA A 253 20.95 -3.91 -9.16
CA ALA A 253 20.34 -4.11 -7.85
C ALA A 253 21.26 -3.73 -6.68
N ILE A 254 22.56 -4.07 -6.75
CA ILE A 254 23.54 -3.82 -5.67
C ILE A 254 23.57 -2.35 -5.20
N PRO A 255 23.77 -1.34 -6.06
CA PRO A 255 23.80 0.05 -5.61
C PRO A 255 22.45 0.51 -5.02
N VAL A 256 21.33 0.00 -5.53
CA VAL A 256 19.98 0.31 -5.03
C VAL A 256 19.78 -0.26 -3.61
N LEU A 257 20.15 -1.52 -3.37
CA LEU A 257 20.09 -2.15 -2.05
C LEU A 257 21.03 -1.47 -1.04
N ARG A 258 22.24 -1.09 -1.48
CA ARG A 258 23.17 -0.33 -0.63
C ARG A 258 22.61 1.03 -0.24
N LEU A 259 21.85 1.68 -1.12
CA LEU A 259 21.16 2.93 -0.80
C LEU A 259 20.03 2.67 0.21
N ALA A 260 19.24 1.60 0.03
CA ALA A 260 18.17 1.24 0.97
C ALA A 260 18.70 1.06 2.40
N LEU A 261 19.85 0.41 2.58
CA LEU A 261 20.49 0.20 3.89
C LEU A 261 20.91 1.51 4.60
N ARG A 262 21.10 2.62 3.88
CA ARG A 262 21.39 3.91 4.52
C ARG A 262 20.17 4.53 5.20
N HIS A 263 18.98 4.13 4.77
CA HIS A 263 17.71 4.67 5.27
C HIS A 263 17.02 3.76 6.29
N LEU A 264 17.62 2.59 6.59
CA LEU A 264 17.11 1.65 7.57
C LEU A 264 17.93 1.69 8.86
N PRO A 265 17.27 1.63 10.04
CA PRO A 265 17.99 1.45 11.30
C PRO A 265 18.69 0.09 11.34
N GLN A 266 19.80 0.01 12.08
CA GLN A 266 20.63 -1.20 12.14
C GLN A 266 19.95 -2.38 12.85
N ASP A 267 18.90 -2.13 13.63
CA ASP A 267 18.13 -3.17 14.35
C ASP A 267 16.79 -3.52 13.66
N ASP A 268 16.59 -3.06 12.41
CA ASP A 268 15.36 -3.30 11.67
C ASP A 268 15.38 -4.67 10.97
N CYS A 269 14.31 -5.45 11.12
CA CYS A 269 14.14 -6.71 10.38
C CYS A 269 14.15 -6.48 8.87
N HIS A 270 13.70 -5.32 8.40
CA HIS A 270 13.78 -4.95 6.99
C HIS A 270 15.25 -4.81 6.53
N ALA A 271 16.14 -4.27 7.36
CA ALA A 271 17.57 -4.20 7.02
C ALA A 271 18.17 -5.60 6.83
N SER A 272 17.73 -6.57 7.65
CA SER A 272 18.13 -7.97 7.51
C SER A 272 17.67 -8.58 6.18
N MET A 273 16.44 -8.30 5.74
CA MET A 273 15.93 -8.71 4.41
C MET A 273 16.73 -8.10 3.27
N VAL A 274 17.01 -6.79 3.33
CA VAL A 274 17.80 -6.10 2.29
C VAL A 274 19.22 -6.68 2.21
N LEU A 275 19.83 -7.03 3.35
CA LEU A 275 21.13 -7.72 3.38
C LEU A 275 21.05 -9.13 2.76
N CYS A 276 19.93 -9.83 2.91
CA CYS A 276 19.67 -11.11 2.26
C CYS A 276 19.66 -10.96 0.73
N HIS A 277 18.87 -10.02 0.21
CA HIS A 277 18.82 -9.74 -1.23
C HIS A 277 20.17 -9.26 -1.79
N LEU A 278 20.93 -8.51 -0.99
CA LEU A 278 22.27 -8.05 -1.38
C LEU A 278 23.25 -9.23 -1.44
N ALA A 279 23.16 -10.19 -0.52
CA ALA A 279 23.93 -11.42 -0.59
C ALA A 279 23.61 -12.22 -1.85
N ASP A 280 22.33 -12.36 -2.22
CA ASP A 280 21.91 -13.04 -3.45
C ASP A 280 22.52 -12.37 -4.69
N ALA A 281 22.46 -11.04 -4.76
CA ALA A 281 23.06 -10.29 -5.85
C ALA A 281 24.58 -10.49 -5.93
N TYR A 282 25.28 -10.56 -4.78
CA TYR A 282 26.72 -10.83 -4.73
C TYR A 282 27.09 -12.26 -5.14
N VAL A 283 26.32 -13.27 -4.70
CA VAL A 283 26.50 -14.66 -5.15
C VAL A 283 26.36 -14.73 -6.67
N ALA A 284 25.35 -14.09 -7.23
CA ALA A 284 25.08 -14.12 -8.67
C ALA A 284 26.20 -13.50 -9.52
N ILE A 285 26.92 -12.48 -9.00
CA ILE A 285 28.09 -11.90 -9.70
C ILE A 285 29.42 -12.59 -9.34
N GLY A 286 29.39 -13.63 -8.50
CA GLY A 286 30.58 -14.40 -8.10
C GLY A 286 31.41 -13.80 -6.96
N ASP A 287 30.97 -12.69 -6.34
CA ASP A 287 31.67 -12.08 -5.20
C ASP A 287 31.22 -12.74 -3.88
N LEU A 288 31.72 -13.96 -3.66
CA LEU A 288 31.37 -14.77 -2.49
C LEU A 288 31.85 -14.15 -1.17
N ALA A 289 32.91 -13.33 -1.21
CA ALA A 289 33.44 -12.65 -0.04
C ALA A 289 32.44 -11.59 0.47
N GLN A 290 31.94 -10.74 -0.44
CA GLN A 290 30.89 -9.77 -0.10
C GLN A 290 29.60 -10.47 0.28
N ALA A 291 29.18 -11.51 -0.45
CA ALA A 291 27.97 -12.27 -0.11
C ALA A 291 28.02 -12.78 1.33
N ARG A 292 29.13 -13.42 1.73
CA ARG A 292 29.32 -13.92 3.10
C ARG A 292 29.23 -12.80 4.14
N ALA A 293 29.88 -11.67 3.89
CA ALA A 293 29.86 -10.52 4.79
C ALA A 293 28.43 -10.00 5.01
N GLN A 294 27.62 -9.91 3.94
CA GLN A 294 26.22 -9.48 4.08
C GLN A 294 25.36 -10.49 4.82
N VAL A 295 25.54 -11.79 4.56
CA VAL A 295 24.83 -12.85 5.29
C VAL A 295 25.13 -12.82 6.78
N ASP A 296 26.40 -12.72 7.16
CA ASP A 296 26.81 -12.70 8.56
C ASP A 296 26.25 -11.46 9.29
N ARG A 297 26.30 -10.28 8.64
CA ARG A 297 25.69 -9.05 9.16
C ARG A 297 24.17 -9.17 9.28
N GLY A 298 23.49 -9.72 8.27
CA GLY A 298 22.04 -9.90 8.27
C GLY A 298 21.58 -10.84 9.38
N LEU A 299 22.32 -11.93 9.62
CA LEU A 299 22.04 -12.89 10.69
C LEU A 299 22.24 -12.27 12.07
N GLN A 300 23.22 -11.37 12.24
CA GLN A 300 23.41 -10.65 13.49
C GLN A 300 22.16 -9.82 13.84
N ILE A 301 21.62 -9.08 12.87
CA ILE A 301 20.39 -8.27 13.03
C ILE A 301 19.18 -9.18 13.28
N ALA A 302 19.02 -10.24 12.49
CA ALA A 302 17.87 -11.16 12.64
C ALA A 302 17.84 -11.89 13.99
N ARG A 303 19.01 -12.05 14.64
CA ARG A 303 19.13 -12.67 15.97
C ARG A 303 18.86 -11.68 17.11
N SER A 304 19.19 -10.41 16.95
CA SER A 304 18.90 -9.36 17.94
C SER A 304 17.46 -8.86 17.89
N GLY A 305 16.77 -9.02 16.76
CA GLY A 305 15.38 -8.63 16.58
C GLY A 305 14.38 -9.39 17.46
N ARG A 306 13.19 -8.81 17.66
CA ARG A 306 12.10 -9.46 18.41
C ARG A 306 11.70 -10.77 17.73
N LEU A 307 11.55 -11.84 18.53
CA LEU A 307 11.04 -13.13 18.08
C LEU A 307 9.71 -12.95 17.33
N GLY A 308 9.64 -13.45 16.10
CA GLY A 308 8.49 -13.35 15.20
C GLY A 308 8.71 -12.38 14.04
N ALA A 309 9.20 -11.17 14.28
CA ALA A 309 9.30 -10.13 13.25
C ALA A 309 10.40 -10.39 12.21
N CYS A 310 11.49 -11.05 12.60
CA CYS A 310 12.66 -11.33 11.75
C CYS A 310 12.76 -12.81 11.31
N GLN A 311 11.72 -13.63 11.54
CA GLN A 311 11.82 -15.09 11.33
C GLN A 311 12.06 -15.45 9.86
N ASP A 312 11.33 -14.82 8.94
CA ASP A 312 11.47 -15.07 7.50
C ASP A 312 12.85 -14.66 6.99
N ALA A 313 13.32 -13.48 7.40
CA ALA A 313 14.67 -12.99 7.08
C ALA A 313 15.76 -13.95 7.58
N ARG A 314 15.61 -14.44 8.81
CA ARG A 314 16.55 -15.42 9.38
C ARG A 314 16.58 -16.71 8.58
N GLY A 315 15.42 -17.21 8.15
CA GLY A 315 15.31 -18.41 7.32
C GLY A 315 16.03 -18.24 5.98
N ALA A 316 15.73 -17.15 5.26
CA ALA A 316 16.35 -16.83 3.97
C ALA A 316 17.88 -16.65 4.09
N LEU A 317 18.34 -15.95 5.13
CA LEU A 317 19.78 -15.75 5.36
C LEU A 317 20.52 -17.05 5.69
N LEU A 318 19.90 -17.98 6.42
CA LEU A 318 20.49 -19.29 6.68
C LEU A 318 20.61 -20.12 5.40
N PHE A 319 19.61 -20.04 4.53
CA PHE A 319 19.66 -20.66 3.20
C PHE A 319 20.80 -20.06 2.35
N ASN A 320 20.88 -18.73 2.27
CA ASN A 320 21.95 -18.05 1.52
C ASN A 320 23.34 -18.34 2.09
N ARG A 321 23.47 -18.49 3.43
CA ARG A 321 24.72 -18.93 4.05
C ARG A 321 25.15 -20.29 3.53
N ALA A 322 24.23 -21.24 3.45
CA ALA A 322 24.53 -22.58 2.94
C ALA A 322 24.95 -22.51 1.46
N LEU A 323 24.24 -21.73 0.64
CA LEU A 323 24.57 -21.54 -0.77
C LEU A 323 25.98 -20.96 -0.97
N VAL A 324 26.34 -19.92 -0.22
CA VAL A 324 27.68 -19.31 -0.29
C VAL A 324 28.78 -20.33 0.04
N LEU A 325 28.56 -21.18 1.06
CA LEU A 325 29.51 -22.23 1.44
C LEU A 325 29.63 -23.32 0.36
N GLU A 326 28.50 -23.75 -0.20
CA GLU A 326 28.47 -24.77 -1.26
C GLU A 326 29.17 -24.29 -2.53
N VAL A 327 28.85 -23.09 -3.00
CA VAL A 327 29.48 -22.49 -4.19
C VAL A 327 30.98 -22.27 -3.93
N GLY A 328 31.35 -21.79 -2.74
CA GLY A 328 32.75 -21.60 -2.36
C GLY A 328 33.56 -22.91 -2.33
N ALA A 329 32.99 -24.00 -1.84
CA ALA A 329 33.64 -25.32 -1.84
C ALA A 329 33.86 -25.83 -3.28
N ARG A 330 32.89 -25.62 -4.18
CA ARG A 330 33.02 -25.98 -5.60
C ARG A 330 34.14 -25.20 -6.28
N THR A 331 34.22 -23.88 -6.06
CA THR A 331 35.27 -23.06 -6.68
C THR A 331 36.67 -23.43 -6.19
N GLN A 332 36.80 -23.83 -4.91
CA GLN A 332 38.07 -24.33 -4.38
C GLN A 332 38.46 -25.66 -5.02
N SER A 333 37.51 -26.59 -5.15
CA SER A 333 37.77 -27.89 -5.78
C SER A 333 38.19 -27.75 -7.25
N HIS A 334 37.55 -26.88 -8.04
CA HIS A 334 37.93 -26.63 -9.44
C HIS A 334 39.27 -25.90 -9.59
N GLY A 335 39.67 -25.08 -8.62
CA GLY A 335 40.99 -24.43 -8.60
C GLY A 335 42.14 -25.44 -8.43
N GLU A 336 41.93 -26.55 -7.73
CA GLU A 336 42.92 -27.62 -7.59
C GLU A 336 43.09 -28.46 -8.86
N TYR A 337 42.06 -28.55 -9.72
CA TYR A 337 42.13 -29.27 -11.00
C TYR A 337 42.63 -28.42 -12.18
N ALA A 338 42.82 -27.11 -12.01
CA ALA A 338 43.27 -26.19 -13.06
C ALA A 338 44.80 -25.99 -13.11
N VAL A 339 45.57 -26.78 -12.35
CA VAL A 339 47.04 -26.67 -12.22
C VAL A 339 47.77 -27.88 -12.85
N TYR A 340 47.11 -28.68 -13.69
CA TYR A 340 47.74 -29.78 -14.44
C TYR A 340 47.63 -29.58 -15.95
#